data_AF-A0A946KRK9-F1
#
_entry.id   AF-A0A946KRK9-F1
#
_cell.length_a   1.000
_cell.length_b   1.000
_cell.length_c   1.000
_cell.angle_alpha   90.00
_cell.angle_beta   90.00
_cell.angle_gamma   90.00
#
_symmetry.space_group_name_H-M   'P 1'
#
loop_
_entity.id
_entity.type
_entity.pdbx_description
1 polymer ?
#
loop_
_entity_poly.entity_id
_entity_poly.type
_entity_poly.pdbx_seq_one_letter_code
_entity_poly.pdbx_strand_id
1 'polypeptide(L)'
;MKTSILSLFLFLSFSITAQITYIPDSIFEQKLINLGYDNIHDGSVATDSINSIDSLDISSVSSIYKIYDLSGIEDFYNLQYLNCSNNHFPTLNLNNNSNLKHIICTSDSIETLQVDYLFSLQTLVCNFNLLDSLDLSGNPGLTNLNCLRNELTTLDLSNNTFLATVSCGENQITTLDLSLLNLESLQCQNNPISSINLQNNYSLKHLTCHDNLLQSIDLSDNINLEWLSIGNGNLISPTFNNNLNTLDLSNNCNITNFYCSANMNLTCIQVCDLTQTTNWAPLDSQQYFSTDCNYSAVDETIAIKGKLIAVKDIFGREVNNIKQHDVLFYIYENNRVEKRILLDN
;
A
#
# COMPACT_ATOMS: atom_id res chain seq x y z
N MET A 1 17.17 -88.21 4.26
CA MET A 1 18.15 -87.28 4.86
C MET A 1 17.71 -85.87 4.54
N LYS A 2 17.53 -85.05 5.57
CA LYS A 2 17.06 -83.66 5.51
C LYS A 2 18.23 -82.77 5.05
N THR A 3 17.98 -81.86 4.11
CA THR A 3 18.87 -80.72 3.84
C THR A 3 18.02 -79.45 3.96
N SER A 4 18.23 -78.77 5.08
CA SER A 4 17.52 -77.56 5.50
C SER A 4 17.82 -76.37 4.58
N ILE A 5 16.78 -75.65 4.21
CA ILE A 5 16.84 -74.29 3.67
C ILE A 5 17.19 -73.38 4.86
N LEU A 6 18.39 -72.80 4.85
CA LEU A 6 18.77 -71.77 5.80
C LEU A 6 18.45 -70.40 5.17
N SER A 7 17.20 -69.96 5.33
CA SER A 7 16.81 -68.58 5.04
C SER A 7 17.37 -67.66 6.12
N LEU A 8 18.50 -67.03 5.83
CA LEU A 8 19.09 -65.97 6.64
C LEU A 8 18.25 -64.70 6.47
N PHE A 9 17.24 -64.52 7.32
CA PHE A 9 16.59 -63.22 7.48
C PHE A 9 17.59 -62.28 8.15
N LEU A 10 18.28 -61.47 7.35
CA LEU A 10 19.04 -60.33 7.82
C LEU A 10 18.01 -59.32 8.35
N PHE A 11 17.82 -59.27 9.67
CA PHE A 11 17.18 -58.13 10.31
C PHE A 11 18.11 -56.93 10.11
N LEU A 12 17.93 -56.18 9.02
CA LEU A 12 18.34 -54.78 9.02
C LEU A 12 17.47 -54.10 10.07
N SER A 13 18.02 -53.92 11.27
CA SER A 13 17.53 -52.92 12.21
C SER A 13 17.70 -51.57 11.53
N PHE A 14 16.69 -51.12 10.81
CA PHE A 14 16.55 -49.70 10.52
C PHE A 14 16.39 -49.02 11.87
N SER A 15 17.49 -48.44 12.37
CA SER A 15 17.40 -47.44 13.41
C SER A 15 16.62 -46.28 12.81
N ILE A 16 15.31 -46.22 13.07
CA ILE A 16 14.52 -45.03 12.83
C ILE A 16 15.00 -44.03 13.88
N THR A 17 16.03 -43.27 13.56
CA THR A 17 16.33 -42.07 14.33
C THR A 17 15.22 -41.08 14.01
N ALA A 18 14.56 -40.56 15.04
CA ALA A 18 13.64 -39.44 14.85
C ALA A 18 14.38 -38.33 14.10
N GLN A 19 13.76 -37.79 13.06
CA GLN A 19 14.31 -36.61 12.39
C GLN A 19 14.25 -35.45 13.39
N ILE A 20 15.33 -34.67 13.44
CA ILE A 20 15.45 -33.51 14.31
C ILE A 20 15.61 -32.27 13.45
N THR A 21 14.96 -31.19 13.88
CA THR A 21 15.08 -29.85 13.32
C THR A 21 15.96 -29.04 14.25
N TYR A 22 16.99 -28.41 13.71
CA TYR A 22 17.94 -27.61 14.49
C TYR A 22 17.35 -26.23 14.81
N ILE A 23 17.36 -25.85 16.09
CA ILE A 23 16.81 -24.58 16.61
C ILE A 23 17.92 -23.88 17.42
N PRO A 24 18.83 -23.12 16.75
CA PRO A 24 20.00 -22.54 17.41
C PRO A 24 19.67 -21.43 18.42
N ASP A 25 18.56 -20.72 18.23
CA ASP A 25 18.13 -19.66 19.14
C ASP A 25 17.44 -20.25 20.36
N SER A 26 18.06 -20.06 21.53
CA SER A 26 17.55 -20.62 22.78
C SER A 26 16.21 -20.02 23.21
N ILE A 27 15.91 -18.79 22.81
CA ILE A 27 14.62 -18.15 23.11
C ILE A 27 13.54 -18.72 22.18
N PHE A 28 13.86 -18.99 20.91
CA PHE A 28 12.94 -19.67 20.00
C PHE A 28 12.61 -21.08 20.50
N GLU A 29 13.62 -21.88 20.83
CA GLU A 29 13.41 -23.23 21.36
C GLU A 29 12.60 -23.20 22.66
N GLN A 30 12.95 -22.29 23.59
CA GLN A 30 12.19 -22.15 24.83
C GLN A 30 10.72 -21.76 24.57
N LYS A 31 10.44 -20.99 23.52
CA LYS A 31 9.07 -20.68 23.09
C LYS A 31 8.36 -21.92 22.58
N LEU A 32 9.02 -22.78 21.79
CA LEU A 32 8.47 -24.07 21.34
C LEU A 32 8.17 -25.00 22.52
N ILE A 33 9.05 -25.07 23.53
CA ILE A 33 8.82 -25.82 24.77
C ILE A 33 7.58 -25.29 25.50
N ASN A 34 7.47 -23.97 25.65
CA ASN A 34 6.34 -23.34 26.34
C ASN A 34 5.00 -23.58 25.61
N LEU A 35 5.05 -23.73 24.28
CA LEU A 35 3.89 -24.08 23.46
C LEU A 35 3.58 -25.58 23.47
N GLY A 36 4.45 -26.41 24.07
CA GLY A 36 4.29 -27.87 24.17
C GLY A 36 4.71 -28.64 22.92
N TYR A 37 5.46 -28.00 22.01
CA TYR A 37 6.00 -28.64 20.81
C TYR A 37 7.35 -29.31 21.03
N ASP A 38 7.98 -28.99 22.15
CA ASP A 38 9.25 -29.52 22.58
C ASP A 38 9.25 -29.74 24.10
N ASN A 39 10.17 -30.56 24.61
CA ASN A 39 10.23 -30.95 26.02
C ASN A 39 11.63 -30.88 26.63
N ILE A 40 12.66 -30.63 25.83
CA ILE A 40 14.04 -30.52 26.27
C ILE A 40 14.62 -29.27 25.62
N HIS A 41 15.47 -28.56 26.34
CA HIS A 41 16.17 -27.39 25.81
C HIS A 41 17.59 -27.82 25.39
N ASP A 42 17.74 -28.33 24.17
CA ASP A 42 18.99 -28.90 23.63
C ASP A 42 19.44 -28.32 22.27
N GLY A 43 18.80 -27.26 21.80
CA GLY A 43 19.02 -26.61 20.51
C GLY A 43 18.32 -27.33 19.35
N SER A 44 17.31 -28.16 19.62
CA SER A 44 16.61 -28.91 18.58
C SER A 44 15.20 -29.30 18.98
N VAL A 45 14.37 -29.57 17.98
CA VAL A 45 13.02 -30.12 18.18
C VAL A 45 12.84 -31.35 17.30
N ALA A 46 12.06 -32.34 17.76
CA ALA A 46 11.70 -33.48 16.93
C ALA A 46 10.87 -32.99 15.73
N THR A 47 11.31 -33.24 14.49
CA THR A 47 10.62 -32.74 13.28
C THR A 47 9.16 -33.23 13.23
N ASP A 48 8.90 -34.45 13.71
CA ASP A 48 7.54 -34.99 13.79
C ASP A 48 6.60 -34.19 14.71
N SER A 49 7.11 -33.51 15.75
CA SER A 49 6.26 -32.71 16.65
C SER A 49 5.84 -31.38 16.02
N ILE A 50 6.64 -30.84 15.10
CA ILE A 50 6.34 -29.58 14.40
C ILE A 50 5.65 -29.78 13.05
N ASN A 51 5.75 -30.98 12.46
CA ASN A 51 5.21 -31.30 11.14
C ASN A 51 3.70 -31.02 11.01
N SER A 52 2.92 -31.13 12.09
CA SER A 52 1.46 -30.91 12.05
C SER A 52 1.03 -29.48 12.35
N ILE A 53 1.96 -28.59 12.71
CA ILE A 53 1.65 -27.22 13.12
C ILE A 53 1.28 -26.40 11.89
N ASP A 54 0.07 -25.83 11.90
CA ASP A 54 -0.43 -24.92 10.88
C ASP A 54 -0.48 -23.45 11.34
N SER A 55 -0.34 -23.21 12.64
CA SER A 55 -0.35 -21.87 13.24
C SER A 55 0.69 -21.77 14.36
N LEU A 56 1.61 -20.81 14.22
CA LEU A 56 2.66 -20.55 15.18
C LEU A 56 2.67 -19.07 15.58
N ASP A 57 2.50 -18.80 16.88
CA ASP A 57 2.69 -17.48 17.46
C ASP A 57 3.90 -17.50 18.40
N ILE A 58 4.98 -16.90 17.92
CA ILE A 58 6.25 -16.72 18.61
C ILE A 58 6.53 -15.24 18.86
N SER A 59 5.51 -14.39 18.81
CA SER A 59 5.64 -12.97 19.11
C SER A 59 6.17 -12.77 20.52
N SER A 60 7.03 -11.75 20.68
CA SER A 60 7.51 -11.37 22.00
C SER A 60 6.58 -10.36 22.65
N VAL A 61 6.42 -10.52 23.97
CA VAL A 61 5.77 -9.54 24.85
C VAL A 61 6.79 -8.81 25.72
N SER A 62 8.08 -9.07 25.51
CA SER A 62 9.18 -8.57 26.34
C SER A 62 10.20 -7.82 25.51
N SER A 63 10.69 -6.69 26.03
CA SER A 63 11.77 -5.94 25.39
C SER A 63 13.16 -6.60 25.54
N ILE A 64 13.29 -7.60 26.42
CA ILE A 64 14.58 -8.25 26.74
C ILE A 64 14.66 -9.72 26.33
N TYR A 65 13.54 -10.38 26.09
CA TYR A 65 13.50 -11.77 25.60
C TYR A 65 13.00 -11.77 24.16
N LYS A 66 13.93 -11.56 23.24
CA LYS A 66 13.69 -11.56 21.79
C LYS A 66 14.32 -12.79 21.16
N ILE A 67 13.68 -13.28 20.12
CA ILE A 67 14.26 -14.23 19.18
C ILE A 67 15.10 -13.42 18.18
N TYR A 68 16.32 -13.88 17.93
CA TYR A 68 17.27 -13.26 17.02
C TYR A 68 17.51 -14.10 15.76
N ASP A 69 17.33 -15.41 15.88
CA ASP A 69 17.52 -16.36 14.78
C ASP A 69 16.30 -17.30 14.69
N LEU A 70 15.68 -17.33 13.51
CA LEU A 70 14.50 -18.14 13.24
C LEU A 70 14.84 -19.43 12.45
N SER A 71 16.12 -19.78 12.35
CA SER A 71 16.56 -21.03 11.73
C SER A 71 15.82 -22.24 12.30
N GLY A 72 15.45 -23.17 11.42
CA GLY A 72 14.60 -24.32 11.69
C GLY A 72 13.12 -24.08 11.40
N ILE A 73 12.68 -22.83 11.19
CA ILE A 73 11.30 -22.53 10.77
C ILE A 73 10.97 -23.13 9.40
N GLU A 74 11.97 -23.33 8.54
CA GLU A 74 11.82 -23.94 7.22
C GLU A 74 11.27 -25.37 7.27
N ASP A 75 11.41 -26.07 8.40
CA ASP A 75 10.89 -27.43 8.61
C ASP A 75 9.44 -27.46 9.10
N PHE A 76 8.81 -26.30 9.34
CA PHE A 76 7.38 -26.21 9.66
C PHE A 76 6.56 -26.28 8.35
N TYR A 77 6.57 -27.44 7.70
CA TYR A 77 6.05 -27.60 6.33
C TYR A 77 4.56 -27.29 6.17
N ASN A 78 3.74 -27.51 7.21
CA ASN A 78 2.29 -27.25 7.17
C ASN A 78 1.89 -25.87 7.67
N LEU A 79 2.87 -25.00 7.99
CA LEU A 79 2.60 -23.69 8.58
C LEU A 79 1.85 -22.78 7.61
N GLN A 80 0.68 -22.29 8.05
CA GLN A 80 -0.19 -21.38 7.31
C GLN A 80 -0.26 -20.00 7.95
N TYR A 81 -0.07 -19.92 9.27
CA TYR A 81 -0.07 -18.67 10.02
C TYR A 81 1.22 -18.57 10.84
N LEU A 82 1.96 -17.47 10.67
CA LEU A 82 3.12 -17.13 11.49
C LEU A 82 2.96 -15.72 12.04
N ASN A 83 3.01 -15.60 13.36
CA ASN A 83 3.23 -14.32 14.04
C ASN A 83 4.57 -14.36 14.77
N CYS A 84 5.55 -13.59 14.27
CA CYS A 84 6.88 -13.45 14.86
C CYS A 84 7.19 -12.05 15.38
N SER A 85 6.17 -11.21 15.54
CA SER A 85 6.30 -9.79 15.91
C SER A 85 7.09 -9.53 17.21
N ASN A 86 7.66 -8.32 17.32
CA ASN A 86 8.38 -7.77 18.47
C ASN A 86 9.68 -8.49 18.84
N ASN A 87 10.29 -9.21 17.90
CA ASN A 87 11.58 -9.87 18.01
C ASN A 87 12.68 -9.00 17.37
N HIS A 88 13.76 -9.60 16.88
CA HIS A 88 14.83 -8.89 16.17
C HIS A 88 15.42 -9.75 15.05
N PHE A 89 14.96 -9.56 13.83
CA PHE A 89 15.38 -10.32 12.65
C PHE A 89 15.91 -9.38 11.57
N PRO A 90 17.20 -9.02 11.55
CA PRO A 90 17.75 -8.20 10.47
C PRO A 90 17.47 -8.80 9.08
N THR A 91 17.46 -10.12 8.99
CA THR A 91 16.97 -10.86 7.82
C THR A 91 15.93 -11.89 8.25
N LEU A 92 14.76 -11.87 7.62
CA LEU A 92 13.71 -12.87 7.80
C LEU A 92 13.46 -13.58 6.47
N ASN A 93 13.82 -14.86 6.39
CA ASN A 93 13.62 -15.69 5.21
C ASN A 93 12.53 -16.73 5.45
N LEU A 94 11.45 -16.65 4.68
CA LEU A 94 10.30 -17.55 4.75
C LEU A 94 10.05 -18.28 3.42
N ASN A 95 10.97 -18.23 2.46
CA ASN A 95 10.80 -18.77 1.11
C ASN A 95 10.48 -20.28 1.08
N ASN A 96 10.91 -21.03 2.11
CA ASN A 96 10.66 -22.46 2.20
C ASN A 96 9.29 -22.82 2.82
N ASN A 97 8.60 -21.85 3.41
CA ASN A 97 7.30 -22.04 4.07
C ASN A 97 6.14 -21.82 3.10
N SER A 98 6.13 -22.55 1.98
CA SER A 98 5.22 -22.36 0.83
C SER A 98 3.71 -22.43 1.14
N ASN A 99 3.32 -22.97 2.30
CA ASN A 99 1.93 -23.05 2.75
C ASN A 99 1.45 -21.80 3.52
N LEU A 100 2.33 -20.84 3.80
CA LEU A 100 1.97 -19.62 4.52
C LEU A 100 0.89 -18.83 3.78
N LYS A 101 -0.14 -18.45 4.53
CA LYS A 101 -1.26 -17.61 4.12
C LYS A 101 -1.25 -16.27 4.85
N HIS A 102 -0.77 -16.25 6.08
CA HIS A 102 -0.73 -15.07 6.92
C HIS A 102 0.63 -14.95 7.62
N ILE A 103 1.31 -13.83 7.40
CA ILE A 103 2.59 -13.49 8.02
C ILE A 103 2.43 -12.18 8.76
N ILE A 104 2.79 -12.19 10.04
CA ILE A 104 2.86 -11.00 10.90
C ILE A 104 4.26 -10.92 11.50
N CYS A 105 5.05 -9.94 11.06
CA CYS A 105 6.43 -9.68 11.48
C CYS A 105 6.61 -8.20 11.85
N THR A 106 5.72 -7.69 12.71
CA THR A 106 5.70 -6.28 13.12
C THR A 106 6.82 -5.98 14.12
N SER A 107 7.51 -4.84 13.97
CA SER A 107 8.52 -4.37 14.94
C SER A 107 9.70 -5.32 15.19
N ASP A 108 10.19 -5.95 14.12
CA ASP A 108 11.27 -6.95 14.16
C ASP A 108 12.62 -6.39 13.71
N SER A 109 12.71 -5.09 13.37
CA SER A 109 13.93 -4.46 12.82
C SER A 109 14.42 -5.16 11.54
N ILE A 110 13.50 -5.64 10.71
CA ILE A 110 13.83 -6.34 9.46
C ILE A 110 14.36 -5.35 8.44
N GLU A 111 15.57 -5.62 7.94
CA GLU A 111 16.18 -4.92 6.80
C GLU A 111 15.93 -5.70 5.50
N THR A 112 15.87 -7.04 5.57
CA THR A 112 15.59 -7.91 4.42
C THR A 112 14.52 -8.93 4.74
N LEU A 113 13.39 -8.85 4.02
CA LEU A 113 12.31 -9.83 4.07
C LEU A 113 12.30 -10.65 2.78
N GLN A 114 12.38 -11.97 2.89
CA GLN A 114 12.32 -12.89 1.75
C GLN A 114 11.03 -13.72 1.86
N VAL A 115 10.11 -13.46 0.94
CA VAL A 115 8.78 -14.11 0.82
C VAL A 115 8.51 -14.57 -0.61
N ASP A 116 9.59 -14.88 -1.33
CA ASP A 116 9.56 -15.31 -2.72
C ASP A 116 8.74 -16.61 -2.86
N TYR A 117 7.92 -16.68 -3.91
CA TYR A 117 7.15 -17.88 -4.28
C TYR A 117 6.13 -18.35 -3.22
N LEU A 118 5.73 -17.50 -2.26
CA LEU A 118 4.61 -17.80 -1.36
C LEU A 118 3.27 -17.53 -2.06
N PHE A 119 2.91 -18.39 -3.01
CA PHE A 119 1.72 -18.24 -3.86
C PHE A 119 0.39 -18.28 -3.07
N SER A 120 0.39 -18.89 -1.89
CA SER A 120 -0.78 -18.97 -1.00
C SER A 120 -0.91 -17.76 -0.07
N LEU A 121 0.06 -16.83 -0.07
CA LEU A 121 0.08 -15.69 0.83
C LEU A 121 -1.08 -14.75 0.54
N GLN A 122 -1.91 -14.49 1.55
CA GLN A 122 -3.09 -13.61 1.48
C GLN A 122 -2.87 -12.34 2.31
N THR A 123 -2.19 -12.47 3.45
CA THR A 123 -1.94 -11.35 4.37
C THR A 123 -0.46 -11.24 4.70
N LEU A 124 0.11 -10.06 4.46
CA LEU A 124 1.45 -9.70 4.90
C LEU A 124 1.39 -8.44 5.76
N VAL A 125 1.80 -8.56 7.02
CA VAL A 125 1.93 -7.46 7.97
C VAL A 125 3.39 -7.37 8.40
N CYS A 126 4.12 -6.42 7.82
CA CYS A 126 5.55 -6.20 8.03
C CYS A 126 5.85 -4.73 8.42
N ASN A 127 4.92 -4.09 9.12
CA ASN A 127 5.00 -2.71 9.56
C ASN A 127 6.00 -2.50 10.71
N PHE A 128 6.51 -1.27 10.84
CA PHE A 128 7.53 -0.89 11.84
C PHE A 128 8.84 -1.68 11.69
N ASN A 129 9.35 -1.80 10.47
CA ASN A 129 10.64 -2.40 10.19
C ASN A 129 11.56 -1.37 9.51
N LEU A 130 12.67 -1.85 8.94
CA LEU A 130 13.70 -1.04 8.28
C LEU A 130 13.82 -1.45 6.80
N LEU A 131 12.72 -1.89 6.18
CA LEU A 131 12.73 -2.35 4.79
C LEU A 131 12.95 -1.16 3.86
N ASP A 132 14.04 -1.18 3.09
CA ASP A 132 14.29 -0.24 2.01
C ASP A 132 13.70 -0.71 0.66
N SER A 133 13.38 -2.00 0.59
CA SER A 133 12.82 -2.71 -0.55
C SER A 133 11.88 -3.82 -0.09
N LEU A 134 10.88 -4.13 -0.91
CA LEU A 134 9.92 -5.20 -0.67
C LEU A 134 9.48 -5.78 -2.01
N ASP A 135 9.96 -6.98 -2.34
CA ASP A 135 9.54 -7.70 -3.55
C ASP A 135 8.33 -8.58 -3.24
N LEU A 136 7.20 -8.29 -3.90
CA LEU A 136 5.94 -9.04 -3.78
C LEU A 136 5.54 -9.70 -5.10
N SER A 137 6.44 -9.74 -6.08
CA SER A 137 6.17 -10.30 -7.42
C SER A 137 5.81 -11.78 -7.38
N GLY A 138 6.31 -12.51 -6.38
CA GLY A 138 6.01 -13.92 -6.11
C GLY A 138 4.71 -14.18 -5.33
N ASN A 139 3.92 -13.16 -4.98
CA ASN A 139 2.76 -13.28 -4.08
C ASN A 139 1.44 -12.79 -4.74
N PRO A 140 1.03 -13.37 -5.87
CA PRO A 140 -0.14 -12.87 -6.63
C PRO A 140 -1.47 -13.02 -5.88
N GLY A 141 -1.55 -13.90 -4.88
CA GLY A 141 -2.75 -14.12 -4.06
C GLY A 141 -2.97 -13.10 -2.93
N LEU A 142 -2.10 -12.09 -2.79
CA LEU A 142 -2.13 -11.16 -1.67
C LEU A 142 -3.39 -10.27 -1.72
N THR A 143 -4.15 -10.25 -0.64
CA THR A 143 -5.38 -9.44 -0.49
C THR A 143 -5.18 -8.29 0.49
N ASN A 144 -4.26 -8.43 1.44
CA ASN A 144 -4.00 -7.45 2.50
C ASN A 144 -2.49 -7.25 2.69
N LEU A 145 -2.04 -6.01 2.47
CA LEU A 145 -0.65 -5.60 2.71
C LEU A 145 -0.59 -4.48 3.73
N ASN A 146 0.24 -4.65 4.76
CA ASN A 146 0.63 -3.59 5.67
C ASN A 146 2.16 -3.53 5.81
N CYS A 147 2.76 -2.57 5.10
CA CYS A 147 4.18 -2.22 5.14
C CYS A 147 4.42 -0.80 5.70
N LEU A 148 3.48 -0.29 6.50
CA LEU A 148 3.57 1.02 7.13
C LEU A 148 4.83 1.16 8.00
N ARG A 149 5.43 2.36 8.02
CA ARG A 149 6.65 2.66 8.79
C ARG A 149 7.80 1.73 8.43
N ASN A 150 8.29 1.91 7.21
CA ASN A 150 9.52 1.33 6.69
C ASN A 150 10.32 2.45 5.99
N GLU A 151 11.32 2.09 5.20
CA GLU A 151 12.19 3.02 4.46
C GLU A 151 11.99 2.89 2.94
N LEU A 152 10.81 2.39 2.51
CA LEU A 152 10.52 2.09 1.11
C LEU A 152 10.51 3.39 0.27
N THR A 153 11.28 3.40 -0.81
CA THR A 153 11.29 4.50 -1.80
C THR A 153 10.39 4.22 -3.00
N THR A 154 10.10 2.95 -3.24
CA THR A 154 9.20 2.44 -4.28
C THR A 154 8.40 1.26 -3.73
N LEU A 155 7.23 1.02 -4.31
CA LEU A 155 6.39 -0.14 -3.99
C LEU A 155 5.68 -0.59 -5.27
N ASP A 156 6.14 -1.70 -5.85
CA ASP A 156 5.54 -2.29 -7.04
C ASP A 156 4.46 -3.30 -6.63
N LEU A 157 3.22 -3.03 -7.01
CA LEU A 157 2.04 -3.87 -6.74
C LEU A 157 1.45 -4.47 -8.02
N SER A 158 2.16 -4.41 -9.15
CA SER A 158 1.64 -4.79 -10.48
C SER A 158 1.23 -6.27 -10.59
N ASN A 159 1.80 -7.15 -9.77
CA ASN A 159 1.46 -8.57 -9.72
C ASN A 159 0.41 -8.93 -8.66
N ASN A 160 0.00 -7.98 -7.81
CA ASN A 160 -0.85 -8.23 -6.65
C ASN A 160 -2.29 -7.73 -6.89
N THR A 161 -2.87 -8.09 -8.03
CA THR A 161 -4.17 -7.56 -8.51
C THR A 161 -5.38 -7.90 -7.64
N PHE A 162 -5.22 -8.79 -6.66
CA PHE A 162 -6.25 -9.15 -5.68
C PHE A 162 -6.19 -8.32 -4.39
N LEU A 163 -5.26 -7.38 -4.27
CA LEU A 163 -5.18 -6.48 -3.12
C LEU A 163 -6.49 -5.70 -2.96
N ALA A 164 -7.07 -5.78 -1.77
CA ALA A 164 -8.22 -5.01 -1.34
C ALA A 164 -7.83 -3.94 -0.32
N THR A 165 -6.78 -4.18 0.49
CA THR A 165 -6.30 -3.22 1.48
C THR A 165 -4.79 -3.03 1.38
N VAL A 166 -4.35 -1.78 1.26
CA VAL A 166 -2.94 -1.41 1.23
C VAL A 166 -2.67 -0.34 2.28
N SER A 167 -1.72 -0.63 3.18
CA SER A 167 -1.18 0.31 4.15
C SER A 167 0.32 0.44 3.94
N CYS A 168 0.73 1.56 3.34
CA CYS A 168 2.11 1.89 2.97
C CYS A 168 2.53 3.29 3.47
N GLY A 169 1.77 3.86 4.42
CA GLY A 169 2.08 5.16 5.00
C GLY A 169 3.41 5.18 5.78
N GLU A 170 3.93 6.38 6.04
CA GLU A 170 5.19 6.63 6.74
C GLU A 170 6.37 5.89 6.07
N ASN A 171 6.53 6.10 4.77
CA ASN A 171 7.65 5.62 3.96
C ASN A 171 8.26 6.81 3.20
N GLN A 172 9.02 6.54 2.15
CA GLN A 172 9.65 7.54 1.28
C GLN A 172 9.19 7.36 -0.19
N ILE A 173 7.98 6.83 -0.38
CA ILE A 173 7.40 6.50 -1.69
C ILE A 173 7.06 7.79 -2.45
N THR A 174 7.62 7.94 -3.65
CA THR A 174 7.38 9.14 -4.48
C THR A 174 6.26 8.95 -5.51
N THR A 175 6.06 7.70 -5.95
CA THR A 175 5.04 7.32 -6.92
C THR A 175 4.42 5.98 -6.50
N LEU A 176 3.11 5.86 -6.67
CA LEU A 176 2.36 4.65 -6.34
C LEU A 176 1.36 4.38 -7.46
N ASP A 177 1.64 3.35 -8.26
CA ASP A 177 0.74 2.91 -9.33
C ASP A 177 -0.33 1.96 -8.78
N LEU A 178 -1.58 2.37 -8.89
CA LEU A 178 -2.75 1.63 -8.41
C LEU A 178 -3.71 1.26 -9.55
N SER A 179 -3.29 1.47 -10.81
CA SER A 179 -4.17 1.39 -11.98
C SER A 179 -4.77 0.00 -12.25
N LEU A 180 -4.14 -1.05 -11.74
CA LEU A 180 -4.60 -2.45 -11.86
C LEU A 180 -5.38 -2.95 -10.64
N LEU A 181 -5.53 -2.11 -9.61
CA LEU A 181 -6.14 -2.51 -8.34
C LEU A 181 -7.58 -1.96 -8.25
N ASN A 182 -8.43 -2.61 -7.45
CA ASN A 182 -9.74 -2.09 -7.04
C ASN A 182 -9.85 -2.15 -5.52
N LEU A 183 -9.15 -1.23 -4.86
CA LEU A 183 -8.98 -1.23 -3.41
C LEU A 183 -10.30 -0.88 -2.69
N GLU A 184 -10.48 -1.45 -1.50
CA GLU A 184 -11.47 -1.03 -0.51
C GLU A 184 -10.87 -0.01 0.48
N SER A 185 -9.57 -0.11 0.75
CA SER A 185 -8.87 0.75 1.71
C SER A 185 -7.44 1.05 1.27
N LEU A 186 -7.08 2.33 1.26
CA LEU A 186 -5.74 2.83 0.98
C LEU A 186 -5.27 3.76 2.10
N GLN A 187 -4.13 3.42 2.69
CA GLN A 187 -3.40 4.28 3.63
C GLN A 187 -1.99 4.52 3.08
N CYS A 188 -1.73 5.75 2.63
CA CYS A 188 -0.46 6.18 2.03
C CYS A 188 0.03 7.52 2.61
N GLN A 189 -0.44 7.91 3.80
CA GLN A 189 -0.02 9.13 4.48
C GLN A 189 1.49 9.22 4.71
N ASN A 190 2.01 10.42 4.93
CA ASN A 190 3.43 10.63 5.26
C ASN A 190 4.39 10.01 4.23
N ASN A 191 4.17 10.33 2.96
CA ASN A 191 5.07 9.98 1.86
C ASN A 191 5.28 11.21 0.96
N PRO A 192 6.35 11.29 0.15
CA PRO A 192 6.51 12.36 -0.83
C PRO A 192 5.70 12.14 -2.12
N ILE A 193 4.45 11.66 -2.05
CA ILE A 193 3.63 11.39 -3.25
C ILE A 193 3.05 12.69 -3.79
N SER A 194 3.34 12.99 -5.06
CA SER A 194 2.87 14.22 -5.73
C SER A 194 1.55 14.07 -6.49
N SER A 195 1.19 12.83 -6.85
CA SER A 195 -0.07 12.51 -7.53
C SER A 195 -0.48 11.07 -7.24
N ILE A 196 -1.78 10.83 -7.06
CA ILE A 196 -2.36 9.49 -6.92
C ILE A 196 -3.48 9.36 -7.95
N ASN A 197 -3.44 8.30 -8.76
CA ASN A 197 -4.54 7.97 -9.65
C ASN A 197 -5.44 6.92 -8.99
N LEU A 198 -6.70 7.30 -8.70
CA LEU A 198 -7.71 6.44 -8.09
C LEU A 198 -8.88 6.14 -9.04
N GLN A 199 -8.70 6.39 -10.34
CA GLN A 199 -9.69 6.05 -11.36
C GLN A 199 -10.01 4.56 -11.32
N ASN A 200 -11.29 4.22 -11.49
CA ASN A 200 -11.81 2.86 -11.41
C ASN A 200 -11.67 2.15 -10.04
N ASN A 201 -11.18 2.81 -8.97
CA ASN A 201 -11.27 2.27 -7.61
C ASN A 201 -12.69 2.47 -7.03
N TYR A 202 -13.68 1.88 -7.69
CA TYR A 202 -15.10 2.00 -7.33
C TYR A 202 -15.42 1.42 -5.96
N SER A 203 -14.63 0.44 -5.49
CA SER A 203 -14.80 -0.20 -4.18
C SER A 203 -14.21 0.61 -3.02
N LEU A 204 -13.51 1.72 -3.28
CA LEU A 204 -12.75 2.44 -2.25
C LEU A 204 -13.70 3.10 -1.23
N LYS A 205 -13.56 2.69 0.03
CA LYS A 205 -14.32 3.20 1.17
C LYS A 205 -13.48 4.05 2.11
N HIS A 206 -12.19 3.74 2.22
CA HIS A 206 -11.28 4.44 3.13
C HIS A 206 -10.04 4.93 2.39
N LEU A 207 -9.82 6.25 2.42
CA LEU A 207 -8.64 6.89 1.87
C LEU A 207 -7.97 7.76 2.93
N THR A 208 -6.71 7.44 3.22
CA THR A 208 -5.83 8.22 4.08
C THR A 208 -4.57 8.58 3.29
N CYS A 209 -4.48 9.81 2.82
CA CYS A 209 -3.39 10.36 2.02
C CYS A 209 -2.91 11.73 2.53
N HIS A 210 -3.16 12.05 3.80
CA HIS A 210 -2.65 13.25 4.45
C HIS A 210 -1.11 13.29 4.48
N ASP A 211 -0.54 14.47 4.66
CA ASP A 211 0.92 14.67 4.73
C ASP A 211 1.65 14.04 3.52
N ASN A 212 1.21 14.42 2.31
CA ASN A 212 1.87 14.07 1.05
C ASN A 212 2.34 15.35 0.33
N LEU A 213 2.50 15.33 -1.00
CA LEU A 213 2.82 16.49 -1.83
C LEU A 213 1.72 16.76 -2.88
N LEU A 214 0.48 16.35 -2.58
CA LEU A 214 -0.65 16.45 -3.52
C LEU A 214 -1.06 17.89 -3.74
N GLN A 215 -1.26 18.28 -5.00
CA GLN A 215 -1.81 19.58 -5.41
C GLN A 215 -3.25 19.48 -5.93
N SER A 216 -3.63 18.29 -6.38
CA SER A 216 -4.98 17.92 -6.78
C SER A 216 -5.19 16.42 -6.55
N ILE A 217 -6.45 16.03 -6.50
CA ILE A 217 -6.87 14.63 -6.50
C ILE A 217 -8.20 14.54 -7.24
N ASP A 218 -8.37 13.51 -8.06
CA ASP A 218 -9.65 13.17 -8.68
C ASP A 218 -10.26 12.01 -7.92
N LEU A 219 -11.42 12.25 -7.30
CA LEU A 219 -12.19 11.28 -6.52
C LEU A 219 -13.54 10.96 -7.16
N SER A 220 -13.74 11.36 -8.42
CA SER A 220 -15.05 11.31 -9.10
C SER A 220 -15.62 9.88 -9.25
N ASP A 221 -14.75 8.87 -9.39
CA ASP A 221 -15.11 7.45 -9.46
C ASP A 221 -15.29 6.79 -8.08
N ASN A 222 -14.75 7.38 -7.01
CA ASN A 222 -14.72 6.77 -5.66
C ASN A 222 -16.04 7.03 -4.91
N ILE A 223 -17.17 6.72 -5.53
CA ILE A 223 -18.53 7.05 -5.05
C ILE A 223 -18.89 6.39 -3.72
N ASN A 224 -18.18 5.31 -3.34
CA ASN A 224 -18.39 4.56 -2.10
C ASN A 224 -17.52 5.05 -0.95
N LEU A 225 -16.81 6.18 -1.09
CA LEU A 225 -15.92 6.69 -0.05
C LEU A 225 -16.71 7.08 1.22
N GLU A 226 -16.31 6.50 2.35
CA GLU A 226 -16.91 6.71 3.68
C GLU A 226 -15.96 7.53 4.58
N TRP A 227 -14.65 7.34 4.42
CA TRP A 227 -13.61 8.02 5.18
C TRP A 227 -12.56 8.65 4.27
N LEU A 228 -12.34 9.96 4.42
CA LEU A 228 -11.34 10.71 3.68
C LEU A 228 -10.47 11.55 4.62
N SER A 229 -9.17 11.26 4.62
CA SER A 229 -8.15 12.09 5.27
C SER A 229 -7.10 12.51 4.25
N ILE A 230 -7.13 13.79 3.86
CA ILE A 230 -6.27 14.39 2.83
C ILE A 230 -5.61 15.70 3.30
N GLY A 231 -5.87 16.10 4.54
CA GLY A 231 -5.26 17.26 5.17
C GLY A 231 -3.76 17.11 5.40
N ASN A 232 -3.25 17.91 6.32
CA ASN A 232 -1.93 17.72 6.91
C ASN A 232 -2.07 17.66 8.43
N GLY A 233 -1.24 16.84 9.06
CA GLY A 233 -1.22 16.68 10.50
C GLY A 233 -0.82 17.99 11.20
N ASN A 234 -1.39 18.22 12.38
CA ASN A 234 -1.04 19.34 13.28
C ASN A 234 0.35 19.19 13.93
N LEU A 235 1.30 18.49 13.30
CA LEU A 235 2.66 18.36 13.82
C LEU A 235 3.38 19.70 13.67
N ILE A 236 4.28 20.00 14.61
CA ILE A 236 5.00 21.28 14.67
C ILE A 236 5.93 21.48 13.46
N SER A 237 6.16 20.44 12.65
CA SER A 237 6.88 20.48 11.37
C SER A 237 6.58 19.21 10.55
N PRO A 238 5.45 19.13 9.82
CA PRO A 238 5.20 18.02 8.91
C PRO A 238 6.27 17.96 7.82
N THR A 239 6.82 16.77 7.57
CA THR A 239 7.87 16.56 6.56
C THR A 239 7.35 16.80 5.15
N PHE A 240 6.08 16.48 4.90
CA PHE A 240 5.39 16.65 3.62
C PHE A 240 4.05 17.35 3.87
N ASN A 241 3.63 18.20 2.93
CA ASN A 241 2.36 18.92 3.03
C ASN A 241 1.63 18.90 1.69
N ASN A 242 0.43 18.34 1.69
CA ASN A 242 -0.53 18.56 0.63
C ASN A 242 -0.82 20.05 0.52
N ASN A 243 -1.02 20.51 -0.70
CA ASN A 243 -1.25 21.91 -1.02
C ASN A 243 -2.33 22.02 -2.09
N LEU A 244 -3.51 21.50 -1.77
CA LEU A 244 -4.66 21.49 -2.66
C LEU A 244 -5.17 22.91 -2.94
N ASN A 245 -5.55 23.18 -4.19
CA ASN A 245 -6.26 24.42 -4.57
C ASN A 245 -7.76 24.19 -4.77
N THR A 246 -8.14 22.96 -5.14
CA THR A 246 -9.51 22.53 -5.42
C THR A 246 -9.73 21.16 -4.81
N LEU A 247 -10.96 20.87 -4.40
CA LEU A 247 -11.36 19.55 -3.90
C LEU A 247 -12.85 19.32 -4.21
N ASP A 248 -13.11 18.53 -5.25
CA ASP A 248 -14.47 18.17 -5.65
C ASP A 248 -14.89 16.83 -5.05
N LEU A 249 -15.85 16.88 -4.13
CA LEU A 249 -16.48 15.73 -3.47
C LEU A 249 -17.96 15.59 -3.86
N SER A 250 -18.40 16.21 -4.96
CA SER A 250 -19.80 16.17 -5.39
C SER A 250 -20.34 14.77 -5.67
N ASN A 251 -19.46 13.82 -6.05
CA ASN A 251 -19.81 12.41 -6.26
C ASN A 251 -19.61 11.53 -5.01
N ASN A 252 -19.00 12.04 -3.93
CA ASN A 252 -18.63 11.26 -2.76
C ASN A 252 -19.63 11.45 -1.61
N CYS A 253 -20.92 11.27 -1.91
CA CYS A 253 -22.03 11.53 -0.97
C CYS A 253 -22.06 10.57 0.25
N ASN A 254 -21.19 9.56 0.32
CA ASN A 254 -21.17 8.59 1.43
C ASN A 254 -20.16 8.96 2.54
N ILE A 255 -19.41 10.07 2.39
CA ILE A 255 -18.38 10.45 3.36
C ILE A 255 -19.02 10.80 4.71
N THR A 256 -18.72 10.01 5.74
CA THR A 256 -19.10 10.28 7.13
C THR A 256 -17.98 10.93 7.92
N ASN A 257 -16.73 10.72 7.52
CA ASN A 257 -15.53 11.20 8.20
C ASN A 257 -14.61 11.92 7.21
N PHE A 258 -14.39 13.20 7.45
CA PHE A 258 -13.59 14.05 6.57
C PHE A 258 -12.57 14.88 7.35
N TYR A 259 -11.31 14.83 6.91
CA TYR A 259 -10.18 15.57 7.46
C TYR A 259 -9.36 16.22 6.33
N CYS A 260 -9.35 17.55 6.25
CA CYS A 260 -8.70 18.31 5.17
C CYS A 260 -7.98 19.58 5.66
N SER A 261 -7.71 19.66 6.97
CA SER A 261 -7.00 20.79 7.58
C SER A 261 -5.63 21.04 6.97
N ALA A 262 -5.11 22.24 7.16
CA ALA A 262 -3.80 22.69 6.72
C ALA A 262 -3.56 22.60 5.19
N ASN A 263 -4.62 22.79 4.39
CA ASN A 263 -4.52 23.07 2.96
C ASN A 263 -4.73 24.56 2.72
N MET A 264 -3.66 25.36 2.91
CA MET A 264 -3.75 26.82 3.02
C MET A 264 -4.27 27.53 1.75
N ASN A 265 -4.10 26.91 0.57
CA ASN A 265 -4.61 27.45 -0.69
C ASN A 265 -6.01 26.96 -1.07
N LEU A 266 -6.54 25.97 -0.34
CA LEU A 266 -7.90 25.47 -0.54
C LEU A 266 -8.87 26.42 0.18
N THR A 267 -9.86 26.92 -0.55
CA THR A 267 -10.87 27.84 -0.01
C THR A 267 -12.28 27.28 -0.13
N CYS A 268 -12.65 26.73 -1.28
CA CYS A 268 -13.94 26.07 -1.47
C CYS A 268 -13.73 24.56 -1.57
N ILE A 269 -14.56 23.79 -0.87
CA ILE A 269 -14.65 22.33 -0.98
C ILE A 269 -16.05 22.02 -1.51
N GLN A 270 -16.11 21.45 -2.72
CA GLN A 270 -17.39 21.13 -3.33
C GLN A 270 -17.92 19.84 -2.74
N VAL A 271 -19.16 19.83 -2.27
CA VAL A 271 -19.80 18.69 -1.63
C VAL A 271 -21.12 18.35 -2.30
N CYS A 272 -21.55 17.10 -2.17
CA CYS A 272 -22.84 16.62 -2.66
C CYS A 272 -24.03 17.32 -1.97
N ASP A 273 -23.97 17.45 -0.64
CA ASP A 273 -24.97 18.13 0.19
C ASP A 273 -24.31 18.72 1.45
N LEU A 274 -24.66 19.96 1.79
CA LEU A 274 -24.21 20.64 3.01
C LEU A 274 -24.68 19.94 4.30
N THR A 275 -25.74 19.14 4.26
CA THR A 275 -26.21 18.41 5.46
C THR A 275 -25.19 17.39 5.97
N GLN A 276 -24.36 16.84 5.07
CA GLN A 276 -23.37 15.81 5.38
C GLN A 276 -22.19 16.36 6.19
N THR A 277 -21.91 17.66 6.05
CA THR A 277 -20.73 18.31 6.63
C THR A 277 -20.89 18.63 8.12
N THR A 278 -22.07 18.40 8.69
CA THR A 278 -22.41 18.76 10.08
C THR A 278 -21.58 18.01 11.13
N ASN A 279 -21.11 16.81 10.81
CA ASN A 279 -20.29 15.97 11.71
C ASN A 279 -18.81 15.91 11.31
N TRP A 280 -18.40 16.67 10.30
CA TRP A 280 -17.02 16.66 9.82
C TRP A 280 -16.11 17.46 10.76
N ALA A 281 -14.81 17.17 10.70
CA ALA A 281 -13.84 17.91 11.49
C ALA A 281 -13.84 19.40 11.09
N PRO A 282 -13.53 20.32 12.03
CA PRO A 282 -13.42 21.74 11.72
C PRO A 282 -12.42 21.99 10.60
N LEU A 283 -12.80 22.89 9.70
CA LEU A 283 -11.95 23.35 8.60
C LEU A 283 -11.00 24.46 9.03
N ASP A 284 -10.01 24.73 8.18
CA ASP A 284 -9.22 25.96 8.29
C ASP A 284 -10.13 27.19 8.08
N SER A 285 -9.76 28.33 8.66
CA SER A 285 -10.64 29.52 8.68
C SER A 285 -10.95 30.11 7.30
N GLN A 286 -10.12 29.84 6.29
CA GLN A 286 -10.32 30.26 4.90
C GLN A 286 -11.19 29.30 4.09
N GLN A 287 -11.48 28.10 4.61
CA GLN A 287 -12.18 27.04 3.90
C GLN A 287 -13.69 27.09 4.19
N TYR A 288 -14.50 26.74 3.18
CA TYR A 288 -15.95 26.57 3.32
C TYR A 288 -16.46 25.48 2.38
N PHE A 289 -17.59 24.87 2.76
CA PHE A 289 -18.30 23.91 1.92
C PHE A 289 -19.30 24.62 1.01
N SER A 290 -19.42 24.16 -0.23
CA SER A 290 -20.43 24.61 -1.19
C SER A 290 -20.91 23.42 -2.03
N THR A 291 -22.15 23.45 -2.49
CA THR A 291 -22.60 22.50 -3.54
C THR A 291 -22.21 22.96 -4.95
N ASP A 292 -21.67 24.16 -5.08
CA ASP A 292 -21.12 24.72 -6.31
C ASP A 292 -19.93 25.61 -5.95
N CYS A 293 -18.73 25.09 -6.11
CA CYS A 293 -17.51 25.87 -5.93
C CYS A 293 -17.12 26.66 -7.18
N ASN A 294 -17.88 26.52 -8.25
CA ASN A 294 -17.63 27.14 -9.55
C ASN A 294 -16.18 26.93 -10.00
N TYR A 295 -15.64 25.71 -9.78
CA TYR A 295 -14.30 25.31 -10.22
C TYR A 295 -14.10 25.49 -11.73
N SER A 296 -15.20 25.64 -12.48
CA SER A 296 -15.30 26.11 -13.87
C SER A 296 -14.66 27.48 -14.16
N ALA A 297 -14.02 28.14 -13.19
CA ALA A 297 -13.19 29.32 -13.41
C ALA A 297 -11.67 29.11 -13.17
N VAL A 298 -11.25 27.92 -12.72
CA VAL A 298 -9.85 27.64 -12.36
C VAL A 298 -9.43 26.19 -12.69
N ASP A 299 -9.70 25.66 -13.89
CA ASP A 299 -8.78 24.68 -14.54
C ASP A 299 -9.10 24.41 -16.03
N GLU A 300 -9.00 25.44 -16.88
CA GLU A 300 -8.85 25.23 -18.35
C GLU A 300 -7.64 25.99 -18.94
N THR A 301 -6.82 26.63 -18.09
CA THR A 301 -5.75 27.52 -18.57
C THR A 301 -4.33 26.99 -18.40
N ILE A 302 -4.08 25.82 -17.80
CA ILE A 302 -2.71 25.32 -17.62
C ILE A 302 -2.45 23.93 -18.24
N ALA A 303 -3.46 23.10 -18.51
CA ALA A 303 -3.28 21.89 -19.31
C ALA A 303 -3.81 22.05 -20.74
N ILE A 304 -2.95 21.75 -21.72
CA ILE A 304 -3.20 21.73 -23.17
C ILE A 304 -3.20 23.10 -23.88
N LYS A 305 -2.08 23.83 -23.79
CA LYS A 305 -1.64 24.63 -24.94
C LYS A 305 -1.16 23.67 -26.02
N GLY A 306 -2.09 23.13 -26.80
CA GLY A 306 -1.77 22.56 -28.11
C GLY A 306 -0.96 23.59 -28.90
N LYS A 307 0.01 23.15 -29.71
CA LYS A 307 0.79 24.06 -30.55
C LYS A 307 -0.15 24.71 -31.58
N LEU A 308 -0.08 26.04 -31.71
CA LEU A 308 -0.84 26.79 -32.72
C LEU A 308 -0.36 26.36 -34.11
N ILE A 309 -1.28 25.90 -34.95
CA ILE A 309 -0.98 25.47 -36.33
C ILE A 309 -1.44 26.46 -37.38
N ALA A 310 -2.52 27.20 -37.12
CA ALA A 310 -3.03 28.18 -38.07
C ALA A 310 -3.84 29.28 -37.37
N VAL A 311 -3.84 30.47 -37.96
CA VAL A 311 -4.78 31.56 -37.65
C VAL A 311 -5.56 31.87 -38.91
N LYS A 312 -6.89 31.81 -38.84
CA LYS A 312 -7.78 32.00 -40.00
C LYS A 312 -8.79 33.12 -39.77
N ASP A 313 -9.18 33.79 -40.84
CA ASP A 313 -10.28 34.76 -40.80
C ASP A 313 -11.66 34.07 -40.85
N ILE A 314 -12.74 34.86 -40.78
CA ILE A 314 -14.12 34.38 -40.86
C ILE A 314 -14.47 33.66 -42.18
N PHE A 315 -13.63 33.78 -43.20
CA PHE A 315 -13.78 33.11 -44.49
C PHE A 315 -12.88 31.86 -44.60
N GLY A 316 -12.16 31.50 -43.54
CA GLY A 316 -11.29 30.33 -43.50
C GLY A 316 -9.94 30.50 -44.20
N ARG A 317 -9.51 31.73 -44.51
CA ARG A 317 -8.22 32.04 -45.13
C ARG A 317 -7.16 32.24 -44.05
N GLU A 318 -5.93 31.76 -44.28
CA GLU A 318 -4.82 31.99 -43.33
C GLU A 318 -4.41 33.46 -43.28
N VAL A 319 -4.16 33.95 -42.06
CA VAL A 319 -3.85 35.35 -41.78
C VAL A 319 -2.43 35.45 -41.21
N ASN A 320 -1.54 36.06 -41.98
CA ASN A 320 -0.14 36.28 -41.56
C ASN A 320 0.09 37.66 -40.93
N ASN A 321 -0.81 38.62 -41.16
CA ASN A 321 -0.76 39.96 -40.58
C ASN A 321 -2.09 40.27 -39.91
N ILE A 322 -2.09 40.26 -38.59
CA ILE A 322 -3.28 40.46 -37.76
C ILE A 322 -3.57 41.96 -37.66
N LYS A 323 -4.78 42.40 -38.05
CA LYS A 323 -5.23 43.77 -37.87
C LYS A 323 -6.18 43.87 -36.67
N GLN A 324 -6.26 45.07 -36.10
CA GLN A 324 -7.23 45.36 -35.05
C GLN A 324 -8.66 45.18 -35.55
N HIS A 325 -9.55 44.75 -34.67
CA HIS A 325 -10.97 44.47 -34.92
C HIS A 325 -11.26 43.27 -35.83
N ASP A 326 -10.23 42.52 -36.27
CA ASP A 326 -10.45 41.27 -36.99
C ASP A 326 -10.98 40.19 -36.05
N VAL A 327 -12.01 39.47 -36.51
CA VAL A 327 -12.47 38.22 -35.89
C VAL A 327 -11.62 37.09 -36.45
N LEU A 328 -10.80 36.48 -35.60
CA LEU A 328 -9.84 35.45 -35.98
C LEU A 328 -10.11 34.12 -35.28
N PHE A 329 -9.83 33.03 -35.97
CA PHE A 329 -9.91 31.67 -35.45
C PHE A 329 -8.50 31.08 -35.33
N TYR A 330 -8.07 30.79 -34.10
CA TYR A 330 -6.79 30.16 -33.78
C TYR A 330 -7.00 28.65 -33.67
N ILE A 331 -6.30 27.88 -34.48
CA ILE A 331 -6.45 26.43 -34.60
C ILE A 331 -5.20 25.76 -34.04
N TYR A 332 -5.38 24.75 -33.18
CA TYR A 332 -4.31 24.06 -32.47
C TYR A 332 -4.20 22.59 -32.88
N GLU A 333 -3.02 21.97 -32.71
CA GLU A 333 -2.74 20.56 -33.09
C GLU A 333 -3.72 19.55 -32.45
N ASN A 334 -4.32 19.87 -31.31
CA ASN A 334 -5.30 19.04 -30.60
C ASN A 334 -6.76 19.24 -31.10
N ASN A 335 -6.96 19.81 -32.29
CA ASN A 335 -8.26 20.13 -32.89
C ASN A 335 -9.09 21.20 -32.14
N ARG A 336 -8.51 21.91 -31.16
CA ARG A 336 -9.15 23.07 -30.53
C ARG A 336 -9.18 24.27 -31.49
N VAL A 337 -10.27 25.02 -31.48
CA VAL A 337 -10.44 26.27 -32.23
C VAL A 337 -10.89 27.40 -31.30
N GLU A 338 -10.14 28.48 -31.23
CA GLU A 338 -10.48 29.68 -30.44
C GLU A 338 -10.86 30.84 -31.34
N LYS A 339 -12.00 31.48 -31.07
CA LYS A 339 -12.38 32.74 -31.71
C LYS A 339 -11.86 33.91 -30.87
N ARG A 340 -11.03 34.78 -31.45
CA ARG A 340 -10.51 35.99 -30.79
C ARG A 340 -10.89 37.24 -31.57
N ILE A 341 -11.08 38.33 -30.85
CA ILE A 341 -11.26 39.68 -31.39
C ILE A 341 -10.23 40.56 -30.70
N LEU A 342 -9.35 41.18 -31.47
CA LEU A 342 -8.40 42.15 -30.93
C LEU A 342 -9.07 43.51 -30.87
N LEU A 343 -9.31 43.99 -29.66
CA LEU A 343 -9.85 45.32 -29.38
C LEU A 343 -8.70 46.27 -29.02
N ASP A 344 -8.92 47.58 -29.17
CA ASP A 344 -7.97 48.60 -28.73
C ASP A 344 -7.71 48.49 -27.21
N ASN A 345 -6.46 48.73 -26.79
CA ASN A 345 -6.03 48.67 -25.38
C ASN A 345 -6.79 49.66 -24.49
#